data_AF-A0A7V4T8E6-F1
#
_entry.id   AF-A0A7V4T8E6-F1
#
_cell.length_a   1.000
_cell.length_b   1.000
_cell.length_c   1.000
_cell.angle_alpha   90.00
_cell.angle_beta   90.00
_cell.angle_gamma   90.00
#
_symmetry.space_group_name_H-M   'P 1'
#
loop_
_entity.id
_entity.type
_entity.pdbx_description
1 polymer ?
#
loop_
_entity_poly.entity_id
_entity_poly.type
_entity_poly.pdbx_seq_one_letter_code
_entity_poly.pdbx_strand_id
1 'polypeptide(L)'
;RDVNLRGAGKSIPIFLEKTKQSLGDIDKHRSYFETHEGAVYLHRGKSYIITRFDHEKAVIQAKKEDVHYFTKARSSKNTQILKQLDSCAVNGTRVGFGTLKIIEQVTGYEKKLVSNQKSIGIIPLDLPKLEFETQGLWIEIPDFVRDKIETELMHFMGGIHALEHAAIGIMPLLVMTDRNDLGGISIPFHPQTGKAAVFIYDGAPGGLGLSRQAFENSKELLERTFDVIHSCQCETGCPACVHSPKCGSGNRPIDKASALKILEMMLNAPEKEILKEQQYQTEYRINELAPESISEKFSSYDSNTDHNKKDLRYAVLDLETRRSAKEVGGWNRAEKMGVSCVVVYDSKNDIYREYLQDDIKLLCRDLKKFDLIIGFNIIRFDYKVLSGLSSFDFHSLPTLDLLLKVHERLGYRLSLDRLATVTLGISKSADGLMALKWWKQGKIDKILKYCRQDVKVTRDLYLYGKQNRFLIFKNKTGNRVRVPVQW
;
A
#
# COMPACT_ATOMS: atom_id res chain seq x y z
N ARG A 1 17.75 -11.58 -36.30
CA ARG A 1 16.30 -11.83 -36.52
C ARG A 1 15.63 -11.46 -35.20
N ASP A 2 15.48 -10.15 -34.96
CA ASP A 2 15.33 -9.61 -33.59
C ASP A 2 13.94 -9.06 -33.30
N VAL A 3 12.96 -9.39 -34.16
CA VAL A 3 11.57 -8.96 -34.02
C VAL A 3 10.73 -10.17 -33.61
N ASN A 4 10.25 -10.17 -32.37
CA ASN A 4 9.27 -11.13 -31.87
C ASN A 4 7.86 -10.56 -32.10
N LEU A 5 7.02 -11.29 -32.83
CA LEU A 5 5.68 -10.87 -33.21
C LEU A 5 4.64 -10.96 -32.08
N ARG A 6 4.92 -11.65 -30.96
CA ARG A 6 3.92 -11.99 -29.94
C ARG A 6 4.40 -11.86 -28.48
N GLY A 7 5.51 -11.16 -28.24
CA GLY A 7 5.97 -10.93 -26.88
C GLY A 7 7.28 -10.16 -26.79
N ALA A 8 7.47 -9.49 -25.65
CA ALA A 8 8.72 -8.82 -25.33
C ALA A 8 9.58 -9.73 -24.45
N GLY A 9 10.24 -10.73 -25.04
CA GLY A 9 11.20 -11.52 -24.27
C GLY A 9 11.58 -12.88 -24.83
N LYS A 10 12.50 -13.52 -24.08
CA LYS A 10 12.90 -14.91 -24.25
C LYS A 10 11.80 -15.83 -23.71
N SER A 11 11.42 -16.84 -24.47
CA SER A 11 10.52 -17.89 -24.01
C SER A 11 11.24 -18.85 -23.05
N ILE A 12 10.52 -19.38 -22.08
CA ILE A 12 11.00 -20.31 -21.07
C ILE A 12 10.31 -21.66 -21.27
N PRO A 13 11.07 -22.75 -21.49
CA PRO A 13 10.49 -24.08 -21.64
C PRO A 13 9.99 -24.65 -20.31
N ILE A 14 8.88 -25.39 -20.38
CA ILE A 14 8.25 -26.10 -19.28
C ILE A 14 8.49 -27.60 -19.47
N PHE A 15 9.20 -28.23 -18.55
CA PHE A 15 9.51 -29.66 -18.61
C PHE A 15 8.66 -30.48 -17.64
N LEU A 16 8.31 -31.70 -18.04
CA LEU A 16 7.73 -32.68 -17.13
C LEU A 16 8.82 -33.19 -16.18
N GLU A 17 8.56 -33.11 -14.87
CA GLU A 17 9.49 -33.47 -13.80
C GLU A 17 10.07 -34.88 -14.02
N LYS A 18 11.38 -35.04 -13.76
CA LYS A 18 12.14 -36.30 -13.93
C LYS A 18 12.20 -36.83 -15.37
N THR A 19 11.75 -36.06 -16.35
CA THR A 19 11.87 -36.40 -17.77
C THR A 19 12.56 -35.27 -18.54
N LYS A 20 12.92 -35.53 -19.80
CA LYS A 20 13.35 -34.49 -20.76
C LYS A 20 12.22 -34.02 -21.66
N GLN A 21 10.97 -34.41 -21.38
CA GLN A 21 9.83 -34.07 -22.22
C GLN A 21 9.40 -32.63 -21.96
N SER A 22 9.40 -31.81 -23.02
CA SER A 22 8.83 -30.46 -22.99
C SER A 22 7.30 -30.52 -23.12
N LEU A 23 6.60 -29.79 -22.27
CA LEU A 23 5.16 -29.56 -22.34
C LEU A 23 4.83 -28.36 -23.24
N GLY A 24 5.75 -27.40 -23.36
CA GLY A 24 5.59 -26.17 -24.12
C GLY A 24 6.47 -25.06 -23.57
N ASP A 25 6.25 -23.83 -24.06
CA ASP A 25 7.01 -22.65 -23.68
C ASP A 25 6.09 -21.54 -23.19
N ILE A 26 6.58 -20.70 -22.29
CA ILE A 26 5.88 -19.51 -21.78
C ILE A 26 6.77 -18.28 -21.85
N ASP A 27 6.19 -17.11 -22.07
CA ASP A 27 6.91 -15.84 -22.00
C ASP A 27 7.52 -15.61 -20.61
N LYS A 28 8.71 -14.98 -20.57
CA LYS A 28 9.44 -14.72 -19.32
C LYS A 28 8.61 -13.91 -18.32
N HIS A 29 7.93 -12.84 -18.74
CA HIS A 29 7.13 -12.05 -17.80
C HIS A 29 5.95 -12.88 -17.26
N ARG A 30 5.21 -13.56 -18.14
CA ARG A 30 4.09 -14.43 -17.73
C ARG A 30 4.50 -15.57 -16.82
N SER A 31 5.73 -16.08 -16.96
CA SER A 31 6.22 -17.20 -16.15
C SER A 31 6.18 -16.93 -14.63
N TYR A 32 6.36 -15.68 -14.21
CA TYR A 32 6.28 -15.30 -12.80
C TYR A 32 4.86 -15.39 -12.22
N PHE A 33 3.84 -15.27 -13.06
CA PHE A 33 2.43 -15.24 -12.64
C PHE A 33 1.73 -16.58 -12.82
N GLU A 34 2.09 -17.32 -13.87
CA GLU A 34 1.39 -18.55 -14.27
C GLU A 34 2.20 -19.82 -13.96
N THR A 35 3.52 -19.70 -13.80
CA THR A 35 4.41 -20.83 -13.57
C THR A 35 5.39 -20.60 -12.42
N HIS A 36 4.98 -19.84 -11.40
CA HIS A 36 5.71 -19.79 -10.14
C HIS A 36 5.61 -21.14 -9.41
N GLU A 37 6.48 -21.38 -8.43
CA GLU A 37 6.41 -22.61 -7.61
C GLU A 37 5.03 -22.75 -6.94
N GLY A 38 4.44 -23.93 -7.06
CA GLY A 38 3.10 -24.25 -6.57
C GLY A 38 1.94 -23.80 -7.47
N ALA A 39 2.20 -23.14 -8.60
CA ALA A 39 1.18 -22.78 -9.57
C ALA A 39 0.53 -24.03 -10.19
N VAL A 40 -0.78 -23.95 -10.47
CA VAL A 40 -1.50 -24.93 -11.27
C VAL A 40 -1.49 -24.44 -12.72
N TYR A 41 -0.72 -25.11 -13.56
CA TYR A 41 -0.61 -24.88 -14.98
C TYR A 41 -1.52 -25.84 -15.75
N LEU A 42 -2.44 -25.30 -16.55
CA LEU A 42 -3.36 -26.08 -17.37
C LEU A 42 -2.81 -26.19 -18.79
N HIS A 43 -2.60 -27.41 -19.27
CA HIS A 43 -2.12 -27.67 -20.63
C HIS A 43 -2.98 -28.73 -21.31
N ARG A 44 -3.69 -28.35 -22.38
CA ARG A 44 -4.61 -29.21 -23.15
C ARG A 44 -5.62 -29.96 -22.25
N GLY A 45 -6.23 -29.23 -21.31
CA GLY A 45 -7.22 -29.76 -20.37
C GLY A 45 -6.65 -30.63 -19.24
N LYS A 46 -5.33 -30.82 -19.17
CA LYS A 46 -4.67 -31.55 -18.07
C LYS A 46 -4.00 -30.56 -17.12
N SER A 47 -4.16 -30.77 -15.83
CA SER A 47 -3.53 -29.97 -14.78
C SER A 47 -2.13 -30.49 -14.45
N TYR A 48 -1.23 -29.53 -14.24
CA TYR A 48 0.13 -29.76 -13.79
C TYR A 48 0.44 -28.79 -12.64
N ILE A 49 1.11 -29.27 -11.60
CA ILE A 49 1.62 -28.41 -10.54
C ILE A 49 3.07 -28.08 -10.87
N ILE A 50 3.41 -26.79 -10.86
CA ILE A 50 4.80 -26.36 -10.99
C ILE A 50 5.54 -26.68 -9.70
N THR A 51 6.53 -27.57 -9.81
CA THR A 51 7.34 -28.03 -8.68
C THR A 51 8.61 -27.22 -8.51
N ARG A 52 9.09 -26.58 -9.59
CA ARG A 52 10.27 -25.73 -9.57
C ARG A 52 10.19 -24.63 -10.61
N PHE A 53 10.56 -23.40 -10.21
CA PHE A 53 10.73 -22.27 -11.11
C PHE A 53 12.09 -21.61 -10.89
N ASP A 54 13.06 -21.99 -11.73
CA ASP A 54 14.40 -21.41 -11.73
C ASP A 54 14.45 -20.26 -12.75
N HIS A 55 14.16 -19.05 -12.26
CA HIS A 55 14.03 -17.85 -13.08
C HIS A 55 15.38 -17.31 -13.58
N GLU A 56 16.49 -17.65 -12.93
CA GLU A 56 17.84 -17.31 -13.37
C GLU A 56 18.27 -18.20 -14.55
N LYS A 57 18.04 -19.51 -14.44
CA LYS A 57 18.38 -20.48 -15.50
C LYS A 57 17.31 -20.59 -16.58
N ALA A 58 16.17 -19.94 -16.40
CA ALA A 58 15.00 -20.06 -17.27
C ALA A 58 14.57 -21.53 -17.45
N VAL A 59 14.32 -22.22 -16.33
CA VAL A 59 13.84 -23.61 -16.32
C VAL A 59 12.62 -23.74 -15.42
N ILE A 60 11.54 -24.28 -15.97
CA ILE A 60 10.31 -24.62 -15.24
C ILE A 60 10.16 -26.14 -15.23
N GLN A 61 9.85 -26.71 -14.06
CA GLN A 61 9.49 -28.13 -13.93
C GLN A 61 8.07 -28.26 -13.42
N ALA A 62 7.32 -29.15 -14.06
CA ALA A 62 5.91 -29.38 -13.78
C ALA A 62 5.66 -30.87 -13.57
N LYS A 63 4.80 -31.20 -12.61
CA LYS A 63 4.35 -32.55 -12.32
C LYS A 63 2.87 -32.65 -12.67
N LYS A 64 2.49 -33.68 -13.43
CA LYS A 64 1.08 -33.94 -13.72
C LYS A 64 0.36 -34.34 -12.43
N GLU A 65 -0.71 -33.63 -12.09
CA GLU A 65 -1.50 -33.88 -10.88
C GLU A 65 -2.93 -33.40 -11.10
N ASP A 66 -3.90 -34.26 -10.83
CA ASP A 66 -5.32 -33.90 -10.92
C ASP A 66 -5.72 -33.14 -9.65
N VAL A 67 -6.10 -31.88 -9.80
CA VAL A 67 -6.43 -30.99 -8.69
C VAL A 67 -7.76 -30.30 -8.92
N HIS A 68 -8.58 -30.22 -7.88
CA HIS A 68 -9.88 -29.54 -7.92
C HIS A 68 -9.79 -28.05 -7.57
N TYR A 69 -8.61 -27.45 -7.73
CA TYR A 69 -8.35 -26.03 -7.49
C TYR A 69 -7.47 -25.44 -8.60
N PHE A 70 -7.54 -24.13 -8.77
CA PHE A 70 -6.61 -23.37 -9.61
C PHE A 70 -5.89 -22.32 -8.76
N THR A 71 -4.82 -21.74 -9.31
CA THR A 71 -4.02 -20.71 -8.63
C THR A 71 -4.17 -19.35 -9.30
N LYS A 72 -4.22 -18.29 -8.50
CA LYS A 72 -4.16 -16.91 -8.98
C LYS A 72 -3.02 -16.17 -8.27
N ALA A 73 -2.04 -15.68 -9.03
CA ALA A 73 -0.95 -14.89 -8.47
C ALA A 73 -1.47 -13.59 -7.83
N ARG A 74 -0.80 -13.19 -6.74
CA ARG A 74 -0.94 -11.88 -6.11
C ARG A 74 0.35 -11.10 -6.36
N SER A 75 0.21 -9.90 -6.92
CA SER A 75 1.34 -9.02 -7.17
C SER A 75 1.16 -7.65 -6.54
N SER A 76 2.28 -7.02 -6.24
CA SER A 76 2.36 -5.59 -5.95
C SER A 76 2.93 -4.87 -7.16
N LYS A 77 2.32 -3.76 -7.56
CA LYS A 77 2.79 -2.90 -8.63
C LYS A 77 3.14 -1.53 -8.09
N ASN A 78 4.13 -0.91 -8.70
CA ASN A 78 4.48 0.49 -8.49
C ASN A 78 4.95 1.11 -9.81
N THR A 79 4.89 2.43 -9.92
CA THR A 79 5.35 3.17 -11.10
C THR A 79 6.24 4.34 -10.69
N GLN A 80 7.09 4.77 -11.60
CA GLN A 80 7.87 6.01 -11.49
C GLN A 80 7.81 6.75 -12.82
N ILE A 81 7.63 8.07 -12.77
CA ILE A 81 7.73 8.93 -13.95
C ILE A 81 9.22 9.18 -14.20
N LEU A 82 9.76 8.65 -15.28
CA LEU A 82 11.16 8.88 -15.65
C LEU A 82 11.32 10.21 -16.39
N LYS A 83 10.40 10.49 -17.31
CA LYS A 83 10.40 11.72 -18.11
C LYS A 83 8.99 12.07 -18.51
N GLN A 84 8.55 13.29 -18.20
CA GLN A 84 7.33 13.83 -18.80
C GLN A 84 7.67 14.39 -20.19
N LEU A 85 6.94 13.93 -21.21
CA LEU A 85 7.09 14.35 -22.59
C LEU A 85 6.04 15.40 -22.97
N ASP A 86 4.83 15.28 -22.42
CA ASP A 86 3.72 16.18 -22.73
C ASP A 86 2.76 16.28 -21.54
N SER A 87 1.88 17.28 -21.56
CA SER A 87 0.73 17.37 -20.66
C SER A 87 -0.37 18.24 -21.24
N CYS A 88 -1.61 17.86 -21.00
CA CYS A 88 -2.78 18.65 -21.35
C CYS A 88 -3.71 18.82 -20.14
N ALA A 89 -4.70 19.69 -20.30
CA ALA A 89 -5.81 19.81 -19.37
C ALA A 89 -7.09 19.32 -20.07
N VAL A 90 -7.81 18.43 -19.40
CA VAL A 90 -9.19 18.08 -19.74
C VAL A 90 -10.07 18.76 -18.70
N ASN A 91 -10.60 19.92 -19.06
CA ASN A 91 -11.32 20.81 -18.14
C ASN A 91 -10.45 21.06 -16.88
N GLY A 92 -10.94 20.72 -15.68
CA GLY A 92 -10.20 20.86 -14.41
C GLY A 92 -9.12 19.81 -14.12
N THR A 93 -8.89 18.87 -15.02
CA THR A 93 -8.05 17.70 -14.76
C THR A 93 -6.78 17.75 -15.60
N ARG A 94 -5.62 17.64 -14.95
CA ARG A 94 -4.34 17.52 -15.65
C ARG A 94 -4.09 16.08 -16.08
N VAL A 95 -3.71 15.89 -17.33
CA VAL A 95 -3.23 14.61 -17.85
C VAL A 95 -1.80 14.79 -18.30
N GLY A 96 -0.89 13.95 -17.81
CA GLY A 96 0.50 13.91 -18.25
C GLY A 96 0.76 12.71 -19.14
N PHE A 97 1.77 12.84 -20.00
CA PHE A 97 2.26 11.75 -20.84
C PHE A 97 3.78 11.69 -20.82
N GLY A 98 4.33 10.48 -20.85
CA GLY A 98 5.77 10.32 -20.90
C GLY A 98 6.27 8.90 -20.68
N THR A 99 7.55 8.80 -20.33
CA THR A 99 8.22 7.54 -20.04
C THR A 99 8.02 7.17 -18.58
N LEU A 100 7.55 5.94 -18.35
CA LEU A 100 7.31 5.36 -17.03
C LEU A 100 8.22 4.16 -16.81
N LYS A 101 8.63 3.96 -15.56
CA LYS A 101 9.23 2.71 -15.09
C LYS A 101 8.21 1.93 -14.27
N ILE A 102 7.84 0.76 -14.76
CA ILE A 102 6.91 -0.15 -14.08
C ILE A 102 7.71 -1.16 -13.27
N ILE A 103 7.34 -1.31 -11.99
CA ILE A 103 7.95 -2.25 -11.06
C ILE A 103 6.84 -3.18 -10.56
N GLU A 104 6.94 -4.46 -10.88
CA GLU A 104 5.97 -5.47 -10.45
C GLU A 104 6.66 -6.60 -9.69
N GLN A 105 6.05 -7.08 -8.62
CA GLN A 105 6.57 -8.21 -7.84
C GLN A 105 5.44 -9.16 -7.49
N VAL A 106 5.61 -10.44 -7.83
CA VAL A 106 4.72 -11.50 -7.36
C VAL A 106 5.09 -11.83 -5.92
N THR A 107 4.16 -11.57 -4.99
CA THR A 107 4.36 -11.68 -3.54
C THR A 107 3.67 -12.90 -2.93
N GLY A 108 2.92 -13.63 -3.75
CA GLY A 108 2.21 -14.84 -3.34
C GLY A 108 1.20 -15.28 -4.38
N TYR A 109 0.41 -16.28 -4.04
CA TYR A 109 -0.72 -16.72 -4.84
C TYR A 109 -1.85 -17.25 -3.96
N GLU A 110 -3.05 -17.24 -4.52
CA GLU A 110 -4.26 -17.76 -3.90
C GLU A 110 -4.63 -19.09 -4.56
N LYS A 111 -4.97 -20.10 -3.74
CA LYS A 111 -5.60 -21.34 -4.23
C LYS A 111 -7.11 -21.19 -4.17
N LYS A 112 -7.80 -21.45 -5.28
CA LYS A 112 -9.27 -21.35 -5.37
C LYS A 112 -9.87 -22.64 -5.87
N LEU A 113 -10.92 -23.11 -5.21
CA LEU A 113 -11.67 -24.28 -5.68
C LEU A 113 -12.27 -23.99 -7.04
N VAL A 114 -12.17 -24.97 -7.96
CA VAL A 114 -12.79 -24.86 -9.28
C VAL A 114 -14.32 -24.85 -9.17
N SER A 115 -14.87 -25.61 -8.22
CA SER A 115 -16.32 -25.80 -8.07
C SER A 115 -17.09 -24.54 -7.70
N ASN A 116 -16.55 -23.71 -6.80
CA ASN A 116 -17.27 -22.57 -6.25
C ASN A 116 -16.42 -21.30 -6.11
N GLN A 117 -15.21 -21.27 -6.68
CA GLN A 117 -14.28 -20.13 -6.64
C GLN A 117 -13.84 -19.72 -5.23
N LYS A 118 -14.15 -20.53 -4.20
CA LYS A 118 -13.83 -20.23 -2.81
C LYS A 118 -12.32 -20.31 -2.59
N SER A 119 -11.78 -19.30 -1.91
CA SER A 119 -10.39 -19.27 -1.47
C SER A 119 -10.13 -20.39 -0.46
N ILE A 120 -9.12 -21.21 -0.76
CA ILE A 120 -8.61 -22.28 0.12
C ILE A 120 -7.52 -21.71 1.03
N GLY A 121 -6.76 -20.73 0.53
CA GLY A 121 -5.67 -20.11 1.27
C GLY A 121 -4.77 -19.28 0.35
N ILE A 122 -3.93 -18.48 1.00
CA ILE A 122 -2.94 -17.63 0.34
C ILE A 122 -1.55 -18.10 0.77
N ILE A 123 -0.70 -18.32 -0.21
CA ILE A 123 0.66 -18.83 -0.02
C ILE A 123 1.61 -17.71 -0.44
N PRO A 124 2.46 -17.21 0.48
CA PRO A 124 3.42 -16.17 0.16
C PRO A 124 4.51 -16.71 -0.78
N LEU A 125 5.01 -15.83 -1.63
CA LEU A 125 6.16 -16.04 -2.51
C LEU A 125 7.09 -14.85 -2.39
N ASP A 126 8.38 -15.08 -2.59
CA ASP A 126 9.40 -14.04 -2.60
C ASP A 126 10.12 -14.05 -3.96
N LEU A 127 9.36 -13.76 -5.02
CA LEU A 127 9.93 -13.66 -6.36
C LEU A 127 10.58 -12.29 -6.57
N PRO A 128 11.64 -12.19 -7.40
CA PRO A 128 12.30 -10.93 -7.66
C PRO A 128 11.36 -9.93 -8.34
N LYS A 129 11.73 -8.66 -8.25
CA LYS A 129 11.02 -7.57 -8.91
C LYS A 129 11.29 -7.61 -10.42
N LEU A 130 10.22 -7.51 -11.19
CA LEU A 130 10.24 -7.29 -12.61
C LEU A 130 10.17 -5.79 -12.86
N GLU A 131 11.11 -5.27 -13.64
CA GLU A 131 11.18 -3.86 -13.97
C GLU A 131 11.27 -3.69 -15.49
N PHE A 132 10.49 -2.78 -16.04
CA PHE A 132 10.60 -2.38 -17.43
C PHE A 132 10.21 -0.92 -17.62
N GLU A 133 10.78 -0.29 -18.63
CA GLU A 133 10.44 1.07 -19.06
C GLU A 133 9.46 1.02 -20.21
N THR A 134 8.48 1.90 -20.22
CA THR A 134 7.43 1.97 -21.25
C THR A 134 6.91 3.41 -21.38
N GLN A 135 6.01 3.63 -22.33
CA GLN A 135 5.25 4.87 -22.43
C GLN A 135 3.93 4.73 -21.68
N GLY A 136 3.48 5.84 -21.08
CA GLY A 136 2.20 5.88 -20.40
C GLY A 136 1.68 7.30 -20.23
N LEU A 137 0.38 7.37 -19.97
CA LEU A 137 -0.30 8.57 -19.53
C LEU A 137 -0.70 8.43 -18.06
N TRP A 138 -0.88 9.56 -17.39
CA TRP A 138 -1.43 9.59 -16.05
C TRP A 138 -2.42 10.72 -15.89
N ILE A 139 -3.54 10.40 -15.26
CA ILE A 139 -4.63 11.33 -14.96
C ILE A 139 -4.47 11.73 -13.50
N GLU A 140 -4.22 13.00 -13.24
CA GLU A 140 -4.11 13.54 -11.89
C GLU A 140 -5.49 13.88 -11.35
N ILE A 141 -5.88 13.25 -10.24
CA ILE A 141 -7.16 13.51 -9.60
C ILE A 141 -7.01 14.76 -8.72
N PRO A 142 -7.78 15.83 -8.96
CA PRO A 142 -7.68 17.05 -8.16
C PRO A 142 -7.99 16.81 -6.67
N ASP A 143 -7.33 17.57 -5.78
CA ASP A 143 -7.46 17.36 -4.33
C ASP A 143 -8.89 17.64 -3.86
N PHE A 144 -9.57 18.66 -4.40
CA PHE A 144 -10.97 18.95 -4.07
C PHE A 144 -11.92 17.79 -4.43
N VAL A 145 -11.60 17.00 -5.46
CA VAL A 145 -12.38 15.81 -5.84
C VAL A 145 -12.18 14.74 -4.76
N ARG A 146 -10.94 14.47 -4.35
CA ARG A 146 -10.65 13.54 -3.25
C ARG A 146 -11.40 13.94 -1.99
N ASP A 147 -11.23 15.19 -1.57
CA ASP A 147 -11.76 15.70 -0.31
C ASP A 147 -13.30 15.63 -0.30
N LYS A 148 -13.95 15.90 -1.44
CA LYS A 148 -15.40 15.76 -1.59
C LYS A 148 -15.88 14.32 -1.44
N ILE A 149 -15.23 13.37 -2.14
CA ILE A 149 -15.56 11.94 -2.07
C ILE A 149 -15.40 11.42 -0.64
N GLU A 150 -14.32 11.79 0.04
CA GLU A 150 -14.08 11.38 1.43
C GLU A 150 -15.07 12.03 2.41
N THR A 151 -15.45 13.29 2.21
CA THR A 151 -16.46 13.99 3.03
C THR A 151 -17.84 13.34 2.89
N GLU A 152 -18.19 12.84 1.71
CA GLU A 152 -19.42 12.10 1.46
C GLU A 152 -19.36 10.63 1.90
N LEU A 153 -18.28 10.23 2.61
CA LEU A 153 -18.06 8.88 3.14
C LEU A 153 -18.02 7.79 2.04
N MET A 154 -17.70 8.19 0.82
CA MET A 154 -17.54 7.29 -0.32
C MET A 154 -16.11 6.74 -0.41
N HIS A 155 -15.90 5.60 -1.07
CA HIS A 155 -14.61 4.93 -1.08
C HIS A 155 -13.67 5.46 -2.18
N PHE A 156 -12.93 6.54 -1.90
CA PHE A 156 -12.02 7.19 -2.87
C PHE A 156 -11.06 6.23 -3.61
N MET A 157 -10.30 5.39 -2.89
CA MET A 157 -9.37 4.45 -3.53
C MET A 157 -10.09 3.44 -4.44
N GLY A 158 -11.27 2.95 -4.02
CA GLY A 158 -12.12 2.07 -4.83
C GLY A 158 -12.67 2.78 -6.06
N GLY A 159 -12.92 4.10 -5.98
CA GLY A 159 -13.33 4.95 -7.09
C GLY A 159 -12.24 5.14 -8.14
N ILE A 160 -11.03 5.54 -7.74
CA ILE A 160 -9.91 5.69 -8.70
C ILE A 160 -9.46 4.36 -9.30
N HIS A 161 -9.60 3.24 -8.57
CA HIS A 161 -9.33 1.90 -9.07
C HIS A 161 -10.40 1.41 -10.07
N ALA A 162 -11.67 1.74 -9.82
CA ALA A 162 -12.76 1.52 -10.77
C ALA A 162 -12.60 2.37 -12.04
N LEU A 163 -12.19 3.63 -11.90
CA LEU A 163 -11.82 4.53 -13.00
C LEU A 163 -10.70 3.92 -13.86
N GLU A 164 -9.61 3.45 -13.24
CA GLU A 164 -8.51 2.77 -13.93
C GLU A 164 -9.02 1.60 -14.79
N HIS A 165 -9.83 0.72 -14.20
CA HIS A 165 -10.36 -0.45 -14.89
C HIS A 165 -11.25 -0.09 -16.08
N ALA A 166 -12.14 0.88 -15.90
CA ALA A 166 -13.07 1.32 -16.94
C ALA A 166 -12.31 2.01 -18.08
N ALA A 167 -11.37 2.91 -17.77
CA ALA A 167 -10.56 3.60 -18.77
C ALA A 167 -9.74 2.63 -19.62
N ILE A 168 -9.10 1.62 -19.00
CA ILE A 168 -8.40 0.56 -19.74
C ILE A 168 -9.36 -0.31 -20.56
N GLY A 169 -10.61 -0.48 -20.09
CA GLY A 169 -11.64 -1.18 -20.85
C GLY A 169 -12.12 -0.42 -22.09
N ILE A 170 -12.15 0.91 -22.01
CA ILE A 170 -12.55 1.82 -23.10
C ILE A 170 -11.44 2.02 -24.12
N MET A 171 -10.19 2.13 -23.67
CA MET A 171 -9.05 2.48 -24.53
C MET A 171 -8.90 1.64 -25.81
N PRO A 172 -9.15 0.31 -25.82
CA PRO A 172 -9.26 -0.50 -27.04
C PRO A 172 -10.14 0.08 -28.15
N LEU A 173 -11.25 0.75 -27.80
CA LEU A 173 -12.18 1.36 -28.75
C LEU A 173 -11.66 2.67 -29.34
N LEU A 174 -10.67 3.29 -28.72
CA LEU A 174 -10.08 4.56 -29.15
C LEU A 174 -8.80 4.38 -29.96
N VAL A 175 -7.97 3.40 -29.59
CA VAL A 175 -6.62 3.21 -30.19
C VAL A 175 -6.46 1.86 -30.92
N MET A 176 -7.57 1.15 -31.17
CA MET A 176 -7.61 -0.14 -31.90
C MET A 176 -6.59 -1.17 -31.39
N THR A 177 -6.58 -1.39 -30.08
CA THR A 177 -5.67 -2.32 -29.41
C THR A 177 -6.43 -3.41 -28.66
N ASP A 178 -5.77 -4.51 -28.30
CA ASP A 178 -6.36 -5.44 -27.34
C ASP A 178 -6.18 -4.90 -25.92
N ARG A 179 -7.17 -5.12 -25.05
CA ARG A 179 -7.04 -4.77 -23.61
C ARG A 179 -5.79 -5.37 -22.99
N ASN A 180 -5.31 -6.50 -23.52
CA ASN A 180 -4.15 -7.19 -23.01
C ASN A 180 -2.83 -6.45 -23.25
N ASP A 181 -2.80 -5.51 -24.21
CA ASP A 181 -1.63 -4.70 -24.55
C ASP A 181 -1.48 -3.48 -23.64
N LEU A 182 -2.37 -3.33 -22.65
CA LEU A 182 -2.41 -2.22 -21.71
C LEU A 182 -2.22 -2.70 -20.27
N GLY A 183 -1.54 -1.86 -19.49
CA GLY A 183 -1.42 -1.98 -18.05
C GLY A 183 -1.93 -0.72 -17.35
N GLY A 184 -2.19 -0.85 -16.05
CA GLY A 184 -2.65 0.25 -15.23
C GLY A 184 -2.23 0.13 -13.79
N ILE A 185 -2.24 1.28 -13.12
CA ILE A 185 -2.11 1.39 -11.68
C ILE A 185 -2.77 2.68 -11.18
N SER A 186 -3.63 2.54 -10.18
CA SER A 186 -4.23 3.64 -9.42
C SER A 186 -3.48 3.84 -8.11
N ILE A 187 -3.12 5.08 -7.81
CA ILE A 187 -2.31 5.45 -6.65
C ILE A 187 -2.99 6.61 -5.91
N PRO A 188 -3.48 6.41 -4.66
CA PRO A 188 -4.13 7.48 -3.88
C PRO A 188 -3.24 8.70 -3.59
N PHE A 189 -1.92 8.53 -3.62
CA PHE A 189 -0.95 9.62 -3.56
C PHE A 189 0.33 9.21 -4.26
N HIS A 190 0.63 9.80 -5.42
CA HIS A 190 1.87 9.52 -6.15
C HIS A 190 2.91 10.62 -5.87
N PRO A 191 4.11 10.29 -5.34
CA PRO A 191 5.05 11.29 -4.85
C PRO A 191 5.53 12.32 -5.87
N GLN A 192 5.62 11.94 -7.15
CA GLN A 192 6.13 12.84 -8.19
C GLN A 192 5.05 13.76 -8.77
N THR A 193 3.77 13.37 -8.67
CA THR A 193 2.65 14.24 -9.08
C THR A 193 2.14 15.08 -7.90
N GLY A 194 2.43 14.67 -6.67
CA GLY A 194 1.91 15.30 -5.45
C GLY A 194 0.40 15.09 -5.25
N LYS A 195 -0.24 14.31 -6.13
CA LYS A 195 -1.70 14.09 -6.16
C LYS A 195 -2.02 12.60 -6.26
N ALA A 196 -3.28 12.26 -6.02
CA ALA A 196 -3.79 10.97 -6.47
C ALA A 196 -3.70 10.88 -8.00
N ALA A 197 -3.37 9.70 -8.53
CA ALA A 197 -3.19 9.53 -9.97
C ALA A 197 -3.60 8.14 -10.45
N VAL A 198 -4.17 8.09 -11.65
CA VAL A 198 -4.46 6.86 -12.40
C VAL A 198 -3.51 6.81 -13.58
N PHE A 199 -2.63 5.81 -13.62
CA PHE A 199 -1.68 5.58 -14.70
C PHE A 199 -2.22 4.51 -15.64
N ILE A 200 -2.07 4.74 -16.94
CA ILE A 200 -2.34 3.77 -18.01
C ILE A 200 -1.12 3.75 -18.92
N TYR A 201 -0.60 2.56 -19.21
CA TYR A 201 0.67 2.40 -19.89
C TYR A 201 0.67 1.23 -20.86
N ASP A 202 1.57 1.29 -21.83
CA ASP A 202 1.72 0.24 -22.82
C ASP A 202 2.35 -0.99 -22.16
N GLY A 203 1.72 -2.15 -22.34
CA GLY A 203 2.10 -3.42 -21.73
C GLY A 203 3.40 -4.03 -22.26
N ALA A 204 4.07 -3.36 -23.21
CA ALA A 204 5.34 -3.79 -23.78
C ALA A 204 6.49 -2.83 -23.38
N PRO A 205 7.68 -3.34 -23.04
CA PRO A 205 8.89 -2.55 -22.87
C PRO A 205 9.17 -1.65 -24.08
N GLY A 206 9.59 -0.41 -23.82
CA GLY A 206 9.84 0.63 -24.82
C GLY A 206 8.59 1.42 -25.24
N GLY A 207 7.39 0.87 -25.03
CA GLY A 207 6.14 1.45 -25.51
C GLY A 207 5.82 1.07 -26.96
N LEU A 208 4.53 1.06 -27.27
CA LEU A 208 3.95 0.79 -28.59
C LEU A 208 3.26 2.03 -29.19
N GLY A 209 3.22 3.14 -28.44
CA GLY A 209 2.53 4.37 -28.83
C GLY A 209 1.02 4.35 -28.55
N LEU A 210 0.50 3.35 -27.82
CA LEU A 210 -0.93 3.23 -27.51
C LEU A 210 -1.37 4.33 -26.54
N SER A 211 -0.62 4.50 -25.46
CA SER A 211 -0.78 5.58 -24.48
C SER A 211 -0.60 6.96 -25.09
N ARG A 212 0.23 7.10 -26.13
CA ARG A 212 0.38 8.37 -26.86
C ARG A 212 -0.92 8.76 -27.57
N GLN A 213 -1.51 7.83 -28.33
CA GLN A 213 -2.78 8.08 -29.03
C GLN A 213 -3.94 8.34 -28.04
N ALA A 214 -3.98 7.60 -26.94
CA ALA A 214 -4.98 7.84 -25.90
C ALA A 214 -4.78 9.19 -25.19
N PHE A 215 -3.54 9.63 -25.00
CA PHE A 215 -3.23 10.94 -24.47
C PHE A 215 -3.73 12.06 -25.39
N GLU A 216 -3.52 11.95 -26.70
CA GLU A 216 -4.01 12.91 -27.69
C GLU A 216 -5.55 13.00 -27.68
N ASN A 217 -6.23 11.94 -27.27
CA ASN A 217 -7.69 11.85 -27.13
C ASN A 217 -8.15 11.79 -25.66
N SER A 218 -7.40 12.41 -24.73
CA SER A 218 -7.66 12.30 -23.28
C SER A 218 -9.08 12.70 -22.88
N LYS A 219 -9.65 13.73 -23.53
CA LYS A 219 -11.01 14.18 -23.25
C LYS A 219 -12.03 13.11 -23.59
N GLU A 220 -11.96 12.56 -24.81
CA GLU A 220 -12.86 11.49 -25.24
C GLU A 220 -12.68 10.23 -24.39
N LEU A 221 -11.45 9.90 -23.99
CA LEU A 221 -11.20 8.79 -23.06
C LEU A 221 -11.99 8.94 -21.75
N LEU A 222 -11.94 10.11 -21.12
CA LEU A 222 -12.65 10.35 -19.87
C LEU A 222 -14.18 10.39 -20.05
N GLU A 223 -14.67 11.02 -21.12
CA GLU A 223 -16.10 11.08 -21.45
C GLU A 223 -16.68 9.68 -21.71
N ARG A 224 -16.02 8.87 -22.55
CA ARG A 224 -16.46 7.49 -22.83
C ARG A 224 -16.37 6.58 -21.62
N THR A 225 -15.37 6.80 -20.76
CA THR A 225 -15.26 6.08 -19.48
C THR A 225 -16.42 6.42 -18.56
N PHE A 226 -16.80 7.71 -18.48
CA PHE A 226 -17.99 8.14 -17.75
C PHE A 226 -19.25 7.50 -18.32
N ASP A 227 -19.46 7.55 -19.65
CA ASP A 227 -20.64 7.01 -20.32
C ASP A 227 -20.86 5.52 -20.02
N VAL A 228 -19.80 4.71 -20.06
CA VAL A 228 -19.89 3.26 -19.78
C VAL A 228 -20.19 2.97 -18.31
N ILE A 229 -19.62 3.73 -17.38
CA ILE A 229 -19.94 3.55 -15.96
C ILE A 229 -21.38 3.99 -15.69
N HIS A 230 -21.79 5.13 -16.26
CA HIS A 230 -23.10 5.75 -16.06
C HIS A 230 -24.24 4.90 -16.64
N SER A 231 -24.12 4.44 -17.88
CA SER A 231 -25.15 3.68 -18.59
C SER A 231 -25.30 2.24 -18.11
N CYS A 232 -24.32 1.70 -17.37
CA CYS A 232 -24.37 0.34 -16.88
C CYS A 232 -25.41 0.19 -15.76
N GLN A 233 -26.32 -0.77 -15.87
CA GLN A 233 -27.40 -1.01 -14.91
C GLN A 233 -26.98 -1.71 -13.60
N CYS A 234 -25.71 -2.11 -13.46
CA CYS A 234 -25.26 -2.78 -12.24
C CYS A 234 -25.16 -1.82 -11.05
N GLU A 235 -25.37 -2.32 -9.83
CA GLU A 235 -25.34 -1.50 -8.61
C GLU A 235 -23.91 -1.26 -8.12
N THR A 236 -23.13 -2.32 -7.91
CA THR A 236 -21.81 -2.23 -7.25
C THR A 236 -20.61 -2.27 -8.20
N GLY A 237 -20.85 -2.50 -9.49
CA GLY A 237 -19.81 -2.75 -10.49
C GLY A 237 -19.83 -4.19 -11.05
N CYS A 238 -19.50 -4.33 -12.34
CA CYS A 238 -19.52 -5.61 -13.04
C CYS A 238 -18.41 -5.68 -14.13
N PRO A 239 -18.18 -6.86 -14.76
CA PRO A 239 -17.21 -7.02 -15.85
C PRO A 239 -17.43 -6.11 -17.07
N ALA A 240 -18.65 -5.60 -17.28
CA ALA A 240 -18.96 -4.71 -18.39
C ALA A 240 -18.63 -3.23 -18.12
N CYS A 241 -18.33 -2.84 -16.87
CA CYS A 241 -17.98 -1.46 -16.53
C CYS A 241 -16.65 -1.33 -15.78
N VAL A 242 -16.59 -1.72 -14.50
CA VAL A 242 -15.48 -1.38 -13.59
C VAL A 242 -14.66 -2.58 -13.10
N HIS A 243 -14.99 -3.81 -13.49
CA HIS A 243 -14.17 -4.98 -13.15
C HIS A 243 -13.15 -5.30 -14.24
N SER A 244 -11.96 -5.75 -13.81
CA SER A 244 -10.90 -6.23 -14.68
C SER A 244 -10.59 -7.71 -14.38
N PRO A 245 -10.46 -8.57 -15.41
CA PRO A 245 -9.99 -9.93 -15.23
C PRO A 245 -8.50 -9.96 -14.86
N LYS A 246 -7.73 -8.92 -15.23
CA LYS A 246 -6.30 -8.76 -14.93
C LYS A 246 -6.02 -8.15 -13.55
N CYS A 247 -7.06 -7.82 -12.78
CA CYS A 247 -6.86 -7.19 -11.47
C CYS A 247 -6.17 -8.15 -10.49
N GLY A 248 -4.94 -7.81 -10.10
CA GLY A 248 -4.12 -8.57 -9.14
C GLY A 248 -4.63 -8.50 -7.70
N SER A 249 -5.39 -7.46 -7.35
CA SER A 249 -6.08 -7.33 -6.05
C SER A 249 -7.43 -8.04 -6.00
N GLY A 250 -7.88 -8.64 -7.12
CA GLY A 250 -9.13 -9.39 -7.19
C GLY A 250 -10.38 -8.49 -7.25
N ASN A 251 -10.28 -7.31 -7.88
CA ASN A 251 -11.34 -6.30 -7.96
C ASN A 251 -11.79 -5.81 -6.57
N ARG A 252 -10.84 -5.67 -5.63
CA ARG A 252 -11.11 -5.21 -4.26
C ARG A 252 -10.04 -4.23 -3.77
N PRO A 253 -10.43 -3.05 -3.24
CA PRO A 253 -11.78 -2.49 -3.28
C PRO A 253 -12.14 -1.95 -4.67
N ILE A 254 -13.42 -1.97 -5.03
CA ILE A 254 -13.97 -1.31 -6.23
C ILE A 254 -15.24 -0.59 -5.78
N ASP A 255 -15.40 0.67 -6.19
CA ASP A 255 -16.57 1.46 -5.90
C ASP A 255 -17.02 2.22 -7.15
N LYS A 256 -18.09 1.73 -7.77
CA LYS A 256 -18.67 2.29 -8.99
C LYS A 256 -19.21 3.70 -8.77
N ALA A 257 -19.90 3.94 -7.65
CA ALA A 257 -20.51 5.23 -7.38
C ALA A 257 -19.44 6.31 -7.17
N SER A 258 -18.37 5.96 -6.44
CA SER A 258 -17.20 6.84 -6.28
C SER A 258 -16.56 7.16 -7.63
N ALA A 259 -16.37 6.17 -8.50
CA ALA A 259 -15.78 6.40 -9.83
C ALA A 259 -16.61 7.33 -10.71
N LEU A 260 -17.95 7.15 -10.70
CA LEU A 260 -18.87 8.01 -11.44
C LEU A 260 -18.80 9.45 -10.95
N LYS A 261 -18.80 9.64 -9.63
CA LYS A 261 -18.72 10.97 -9.01
C LYS A 261 -17.38 11.65 -9.27
N ILE A 262 -16.27 10.91 -9.18
CA ILE A 262 -14.92 11.39 -9.52
C ILE A 262 -14.88 11.89 -10.96
N LEU A 263 -15.36 11.08 -11.92
CA LEU A 263 -15.40 11.46 -13.34
C LEU A 263 -16.32 12.65 -13.60
N GLU A 264 -17.52 12.66 -13.01
CA GLU A 264 -18.45 13.78 -13.13
C GLU A 264 -17.80 15.10 -12.67
N MET A 265 -17.13 15.08 -11.52
CA MET A 265 -16.46 16.27 -11.00
C MET A 265 -15.27 16.67 -11.87
N MET A 266 -14.46 15.71 -12.35
CA MET A 266 -13.32 15.97 -13.23
C MET A 266 -13.74 16.59 -14.56
N LEU A 267 -14.83 16.11 -15.17
CA LEU A 267 -15.37 16.61 -16.42
C LEU A 267 -16.09 17.96 -16.26
N ASN A 268 -16.63 18.28 -15.09
CA ASN A 268 -17.34 19.54 -14.83
C ASN A 268 -16.53 20.57 -14.02
N ALA A 269 -15.26 20.28 -13.73
CA ALA A 269 -14.44 21.13 -12.89
C ALA A 269 -14.17 22.51 -13.54
N PRO A 270 -14.42 23.62 -12.82
CA PRO A 270 -14.25 24.97 -13.37
C PRO A 270 -12.77 25.34 -13.54
N GLU A 271 -12.44 26.00 -14.66
CA GLU A 271 -11.06 26.42 -14.99
C GLU A 271 -10.39 27.28 -13.90
N LYS A 272 -11.16 28.02 -13.09
CA LYS A 272 -10.66 28.92 -12.04
C LYS A 272 -10.04 28.22 -10.84
N GLU A 273 -10.44 26.99 -10.50
CA GLU A 273 -9.83 26.20 -9.41
C GLU A 273 -8.41 25.74 -9.81
N ILE A 274 -8.19 25.52 -11.11
CA ILE A 274 -6.91 25.06 -11.71
C ILE A 274 -5.82 26.13 -11.59
N LEU A 275 -6.17 27.40 -11.86
CA LEU A 275 -5.22 28.52 -11.84
C LEU A 275 -4.69 28.81 -10.43
N LYS A 276 -5.53 28.63 -9.40
CA LYS A 276 -5.11 28.74 -7.99
C LYS A 276 -4.11 27.64 -7.61
N GLU A 277 -4.33 26.41 -8.07
CA GLU A 277 -3.40 25.29 -7.81
C GLU A 277 -2.07 25.45 -8.58
N GLN A 278 -2.11 25.93 -9.82
CA GLN A 278 -0.90 26.19 -10.63
C GLN A 278 -0.06 27.36 -10.09
N GLN A 279 -0.71 28.43 -9.58
CA GLN A 279 -0.02 29.52 -8.88
C GLN A 279 0.65 29.02 -7.58
N TYR A 280 -0.03 28.19 -6.79
CA TYR A 280 0.53 27.58 -5.58
C TYR A 280 1.78 26.72 -5.87
N GLN A 281 1.77 25.94 -6.97
CA GLN A 281 2.92 25.12 -7.37
C GLN A 281 4.09 25.94 -7.94
N THR A 282 3.80 27.05 -8.62
CA THR A 282 4.83 27.95 -9.18
C THR A 282 5.51 28.77 -8.07
N GLU A 283 4.74 29.27 -7.11
CA GLU A 283 5.28 29.98 -5.92
C GLU A 283 6.16 29.06 -5.05
N TYR A 284 5.80 27.77 -4.90
CA TYR A 284 6.62 26.80 -4.19
C TYR A 284 7.95 26.47 -4.91
N ARG A 285 7.95 26.42 -6.26
CA ARG A 285 9.16 26.18 -7.05
C ARG A 285 10.17 27.33 -6.97
N ILE A 286 9.69 28.57 -6.84
CA ILE A 286 10.55 29.76 -6.71
C ILE A 286 11.16 29.85 -5.30
N ASN A 287 10.41 29.45 -4.26
CA ASN A 287 10.85 29.54 -2.87
C ASN A 287 11.84 28.44 -2.42
N GLU A 288 12.12 27.40 -3.22
CA GLU A 288 13.16 26.40 -2.93
C GLU A 288 14.60 26.92 -3.11
N LEU A 289 14.80 28.12 -3.69
CA LEU A 289 16.12 28.69 -3.98
C LEU A 289 16.65 29.70 -2.94
N ALA A 290 15.95 29.94 -1.84
CA ALA A 290 16.43 30.84 -0.79
C ALA A 290 16.31 30.21 0.61
N PRO A 291 17.42 30.04 1.37
CA PRO A 291 17.35 29.59 2.74
C PRO A 291 17.21 30.80 3.67
N GLU A 292 16.03 31.06 4.22
CA GLU A 292 15.92 31.91 5.41
C GLU A 292 15.15 31.26 6.56
N SER A 293 15.80 31.35 7.71
CA SER A 293 15.39 30.96 9.05
C SER A 293 14.21 31.78 9.53
N ILE A 294 13.15 31.14 10.05
CA ILE A 294 12.15 31.83 10.85
C ILE A 294 11.90 31.06 12.14
N SER A 295 12.14 31.78 13.23
CA SER A 295 11.95 31.45 14.63
C SER A 295 10.51 31.73 15.09
N GLU A 296 10.06 30.89 16.03
CA GLU A 296 8.99 31.02 17.05
C GLU A 296 7.86 32.05 16.90
N LYS A 297 6.61 31.55 16.99
CA LYS A 297 5.67 31.77 18.13
C LYS A 297 4.30 31.11 17.83
N PHE A 298 3.96 30.06 18.57
CA PHE A 298 2.57 29.57 18.66
C PHE A 298 1.88 30.29 19.82
N SER A 299 0.92 31.15 19.53
CA SER A 299 0.00 31.68 20.56
C SER A 299 -1.22 30.78 20.69
N SER A 300 -1.75 30.77 21.91
CA SER A 300 -2.87 30.02 22.45
C SER A 300 -4.16 30.13 21.65
N TYR A 301 -4.85 28.98 21.55
CA TYR A 301 -6.21 28.81 21.06
C TYR A 301 -7.24 29.31 22.09
N ASP A 302 -8.34 29.87 21.60
CA ASP A 302 -9.58 29.98 22.36
C ASP A 302 -10.53 28.85 21.93
N SER A 303 -11.04 28.14 22.93
CA SER A 303 -11.86 26.95 22.83
C SER A 303 -13.33 27.29 22.99
N ASN A 304 -14.17 26.87 22.05
CA ASN A 304 -15.52 26.45 22.39
C ASN A 304 -16.16 25.62 21.27
N THR A 305 -16.36 24.33 21.53
CA THR A 305 -17.67 23.68 21.42
C THR A 305 -17.57 22.26 21.97
N ASP A 306 -18.51 21.99 22.87
CA ASP A 306 -18.60 20.85 23.76
C ASP A 306 -19.49 19.75 23.15
N HIS A 307 -19.07 18.48 23.30
CA HIS A 307 -19.96 17.33 23.28
C HIS A 307 -19.35 16.20 24.12
N ASN A 308 -19.72 16.18 25.41
CA ASN A 308 -20.06 15.00 26.21
C ASN A 308 -19.54 13.64 25.68
N LYS A 309 -18.29 13.28 26.02
CA LYS A 309 -17.76 11.92 25.86
C LYS A 309 -17.18 11.46 27.20
N LYS A 310 -17.56 10.26 27.66
CA LYS A 310 -16.90 9.57 28.78
C LYS A 310 -15.39 9.58 28.55
N ASP A 311 -14.62 10.02 29.55
CA ASP A 311 -13.16 9.93 29.53
C ASP A 311 -12.75 8.44 29.53
N LEU A 312 -12.37 7.94 28.35
CA LEU A 312 -11.85 6.58 28.17
C LEU A 312 -10.51 6.44 28.88
N ARG A 313 -10.36 5.41 29.72
CA ARG A 313 -9.07 5.04 30.30
C ARG A 313 -8.29 4.19 29.30
N TYR A 314 -7.38 4.82 28.56
CA TYR A 314 -6.49 4.14 27.61
C TYR A 314 -5.11 3.84 28.22
N ALA A 315 -4.43 2.85 27.65
CA ALA A 315 -3.02 2.58 27.87
C ALA A 315 -2.21 2.86 26.60
N VAL A 316 -0.93 3.21 26.76
CA VAL A 316 0.04 3.19 25.65
C VAL A 316 1.12 2.16 25.98
N LEU A 317 1.38 1.24 25.07
CA LEU A 317 2.27 0.11 25.25
C LEU A 317 3.33 0.07 24.16
N ASP A 318 4.55 -0.27 24.58
CA ASP A 318 5.67 -0.65 23.72
C ASP A 318 6.50 -1.74 24.44
N LEU A 319 7.24 -2.55 23.69
CA LEU A 319 8.13 -3.56 24.25
C LEU A 319 9.47 -3.67 23.54
N GLU A 320 10.45 -4.15 24.30
CA GLU A 320 11.77 -4.50 23.81
C GLU A 320 12.02 -6.02 23.88
N THR A 321 12.82 -6.51 22.94
CA THR A 321 13.05 -7.96 22.78
C THR A 321 14.40 -8.41 23.33
N ARG A 322 14.51 -9.71 23.65
CA ARG A 322 15.80 -10.34 24.05
C ARG A 322 16.64 -10.78 22.85
N ARG A 323 15.99 -11.06 21.72
CA ARG A 323 16.61 -11.64 20.52
C ARG A 323 16.14 -10.89 19.29
N SER A 324 17.06 -10.68 18.35
CA SER A 324 16.75 -10.13 17.03
C SER A 324 15.96 -11.10 16.16
N ALA A 325 15.36 -10.58 15.08
CA ALA A 325 14.73 -11.39 14.04
C ALA A 325 15.71 -12.41 13.44
N LYS A 326 17.00 -12.07 13.30
CA LYS A 326 18.02 -12.99 12.78
C LYS A 326 18.23 -14.18 13.72
N GLU A 327 18.26 -13.94 15.04
CA GLU A 327 18.50 -14.99 16.05
C GLU A 327 17.34 -15.97 16.20
N VAL A 328 16.09 -15.53 15.95
CA VAL A 328 14.92 -16.42 15.93
C VAL A 328 14.63 -17.01 14.55
N GLY A 329 15.36 -16.54 13.53
CA GLY A 329 15.32 -17.01 12.15
C GLY A 329 14.15 -16.45 11.31
N GLY A 330 13.81 -15.18 11.52
CA GLY A 330 12.89 -14.40 10.69
C GLY A 330 11.81 -13.66 11.49
N TRP A 331 11.26 -12.59 10.91
CA TRP A 331 10.17 -11.80 11.51
C TRP A 331 8.86 -12.59 11.67
N ASN A 332 8.67 -13.67 10.90
CA ASN A 332 7.55 -14.60 11.03
C ASN A 332 7.61 -15.43 12.33
N ARG A 333 8.73 -15.40 13.05
CA ARG A 333 8.96 -16.11 14.32
C ARG A 333 9.12 -15.17 15.52
N ALA A 334 8.48 -14.00 15.46
CA ALA A 334 8.60 -12.98 16.51
C ALA A 334 8.18 -13.49 17.90
N GLU A 335 7.31 -14.49 17.99
CA GLU A 335 6.94 -15.14 19.26
C GLU A 335 8.14 -15.78 19.99
N LYS A 336 9.25 -16.07 19.30
CA LYS A 336 10.45 -16.66 19.90
C LYS A 336 11.45 -15.63 20.41
N MET A 337 11.19 -14.33 20.20
CA MET A 337 12.14 -13.27 20.50
C MET A 337 12.35 -13.06 22.00
N GLY A 338 11.34 -13.38 22.82
CA GLY A 338 11.34 -13.08 24.25
C GLY A 338 11.31 -11.59 24.53
N VAL A 339 10.98 -11.23 25.76
CA VAL A 339 10.78 -9.83 26.18
C VAL A 339 11.88 -9.42 27.14
N SER A 340 12.60 -8.34 26.85
CA SER A 340 13.54 -7.75 27.80
C SER A 340 12.79 -6.84 28.77
N CYS A 341 11.91 -5.97 28.26
CA CYS A 341 10.93 -5.23 29.06
C CYS A 341 9.67 -4.85 28.25
N VAL A 342 8.58 -4.56 28.95
CA VAL A 342 7.39 -3.88 28.43
C VAL A 342 7.16 -2.63 29.28
N VAL A 343 6.86 -1.50 28.65
CA VAL A 343 6.44 -0.29 29.35
C VAL A 343 5.00 0.03 28.98
N VAL A 344 4.19 0.35 29.99
CA VAL A 344 2.78 0.71 29.83
C VAL A 344 2.49 2.02 30.53
N TYR A 345 2.00 3.01 29.78
CA TYR A 345 1.46 4.26 30.32
C TYR A 345 -0.03 4.10 30.67
N ASP A 346 -0.46 4.58 31.83
CA ASP A 346 -1.86 4.57 32.30
C ASP A 346 -2.45 5.98 32.31
N SER A 347 -3.37 6.26 31.38
CA SER A 347 -3.97 7.60 31.23
C SER A 347 -4.78 8.08 32.43
N LYS A 348 -5.30 7.18 33.28
CA LYS A 348 -6.09 7.59 34.45
C LYS A 348 -5.22 8.10 35.60
N ASN A 349 -4.05 7.50 35.76
CA ASN A 349 -3.15 7.79 36.89
C ASN A 349 -1.92 8.60 36.47
N ASP A 350 -1.71 8.81 35.16
CA ASP A 350 -0.52 9.47 34.58
C ASP A 350 0.80 8.83 35.05
N ILE A 351 0.84 7.50 35.09
CA ILE A 351 2.02 6.72 35.51
C ILE A 351 2.50 5.77 34.42
N TYR A 352 3.80 5.49 34.44
CA TYR A 352 4.43 4.42 33.66
C TYR A 352 4.65 3.19 34.55
N ARG A 353 4.25 2.03 34.04
CA ARG A 353 4.49 0.73 34.67
C ARG A 353 5.46 -0.06 33.80
N GLU A 354 6.37 -0.76 34.44
CA GLU A 354 7.44 -1.51 33.79
C GLU A 354 7.27 -2.98 34.15
N TYR A 355 7.41 -3.84 33.14
CA TYR A 355 7.25 -5.28 33.29
C TYR A 355 8.44 -5.98 32.65
N LEU A 356 9.01 -6.95 33.34
CA LEU A 356 9.97 -7.88 32.76
C LEU A 356 9.23 -9.12 32.22
N GLN A 357 9.97 -10.03 31.59
CA GLN A 357 9.39 -11.25 31.03
C GLN A 357 8.63 -12.10 32.06
N ASP A 358 9.11 -12.10 33.30
CA ASP A 358 8.50 -12.91 34.37
C ASP A 358 7.18 -12.29 34.86
N ASP A 359 6.97 -11.00 34.58
CA ASP A 359 5.77 -10.24 34.94
C ASP A 359 4.67 -10.30 33.87
N ILE A 360 4.84 -11.04 32.77
CA ILE A 360 3.88 -11.02 31.65
C ILE A 360 2.47 -11.48 32.08
N LYS A 361 2.36 -12.39 33.06
CA LYS A 361 1.06 -12.75 33.64
C LYS A 361 0.38 -11.57 34.32
N LEU A 362 1.15 -10.75 35.04
CA LEU A 362 0.67 -9.53 35.69
C LEU A 362 0.29 -8.47 34.65
N LEU A 363 1.10 -8.30 33.60
CA LEU A 363 0.80 -7.44 32.46
C LEU A 363 -0.56 -7.80 31.82
N CYS A 364 -0.79 -9.07 31.49
CA CYS A 364 -2.06 -9.51 30.89
C CYS A 364 -3.28 -9.18 31.79
N ARG A 365 -3.12 -9.29 33.11
CA ARG A 365 -4.18 -8.91 34.07
C ARG A 365 -4.43 -7.41 34.06
N ASP A 366 -3.38 -6.61 33.97
CA ASP A 366 -3.49 -5.15 33.99
C ASP A 366 -4.02 -4.58 32.67
N LEU A 367 -3.67 -5.17 31.52
CA LEU A 367 -4.16 -4.74 30.20
C LEU A 367 -5.70 -4.82 30.08
N LYS A 368 -6.34 -5.79 30.74
CA LYS A 368 -7.80 -5.92 30.77
C LYS A 368 -8.53 -4.76 31.45
N LYS A 369 -7.83 -3.92 32.21
CA LYS A 369 -8.42 -2.81 32.96
C LYS A 369 -8.53 -1.52 32.15
N PHE A 370 -8.04 -1.52 30.91
CA PHE A 370 -8.06 -0.37 30.01
C PHE A 370 -9.17 -0.54 28.96
N ASP A 371 -9.82 0.56 28.63
CA ASP A 371 -10.85 0.62 27.60
C ASP A 371 -10.26 0.58 26.19
N LEU A 372 -8.98 0.98 26.04
CA LEU A 372 -8.25 1.05 24.78
C LEU A 372 -6.75 0.85 25.02
N ILE A 373 -6.11 0.02 24.21
CA ILE A 373 -4.65 -0.11 24.15
C ILE A 373 -4.14 0.57 22.89
N ILE A 374 -3.11 1.40 23.03
CA ILE A 374 -2.51 2.15 21.95
C ILE A 374 -1.04 1.74 21.81
N GLY A 375 -0.57 1.55 20.59
CA GLY A 375 0.85 1.28 20.35
C GLY A 375 1.24 1.52 18.91
N PHE A 376 2.53 1.36 18.59
CA PHE A 376 3.06 1.57 17.25
C PHE A 376 3.51 0.23 16.65
N ASN A 377 2.78 -0.30 15.66
CA ASN A 377 2.97 -1.67 15.14
C ASN A 377 2.64 -2.79 16.15
N ILE A 378 1.89 -2.45 17.20
CA ILE A 378 1.56 -3.31 18.34
C ILE A 378 0.87 -4.62 17.94
N ILE A 379 -0.01 -4.60 16.93
CA ILE A 379 -0.78 -5.79 16.54
C ILE A 379 0.14 -6.82 15.86
N ARG A 380 1.03 -6.35 14.98
CA ARG A 380 1.85 -7.24 14.14
C ARG A 380 3.16 -7.63 14.80
N PHE A 381 3.63 -6.87 15.78
CA PHE A 381 4.91 -7.10 16.43
C PHE A 381 4.74 -7.43 17.91
N ASP A 382 4.36 -6.47 18.74
CA ASP A 382 4.34 -6.59 20.19
C ASP A 382 3.46 -7.75 20.67
N TYR A 383 2.21 -7.81 20.21
CA TYR A 383 1.28 -8.90 20.53
C TYR A 383 1.81 -10.25 20.04
N LYS A 384 2.51 -10.26 18.90
CA LYS A 384 3.11 -11.49 18.38
C LYS A 384 4.25 -11.97 19.27
N VAL A 385 5.11 -11.07 19.76
CA VAL A 385 6.16 -11.40 20.75
C VAL A 385 5.55 -11.92 22.04
N LEU A 386 4.54 -11.21 22.58
CA LEU A 386 3.89 -11.57 23.85
C LEU A 386 3.16 -12.92 23.77
N SER A 387 2.61 -13.29 22.60
CA SER A 387 1.96 -14.59 22.39
C SER A 387 2.89 -15.80 22.58
N GLY A 388 4.21 -15.59 22.51
CA GLY A 388 5.19 -16.64 22.81
C GLY A 388 5.39 -16.92 24.31
N LEU A 389 4.87 -16.05 25.17
CA LEU A 389 5.08 -16.09 26.63
C LEU A 389 3.77 -16.26 27.42
N SER A 390 2.63 -16.07 26.77
CA SER A 390 1.31 -16.14 27.40
C SER A 390 0.28 -16.70 26.43
N SER A 391 -0.67 -17.50 26.94
CA SER A 391 -1.83 -17.98 26.19
C SER A 391 -2.97 -16.95 26.10
N PHE A 392 -2.75 -15.74 26.62
CA PHE A 392 -3.73 -14.65 26.57
C PHE A 392 -3.94 -14.17 25.13
N ASP A 393 -5.19 -14.03 24.71
CA ASP A 393 -5.53 -13.51 23.38
C ASP A 393 -5.46 -11.99 23.35
N PHE A 394 -4.30 -11.44 22.99
CA PHE A 394 -4.07 -10.00 22.88
C PHE A 394 -4.91 -9.33 21.78
N HIS A 395 -5.35 -10.07 20.75
CA HIS A 395 -6.18 -9.50 19.68
C HIS A 395 -7.62 -9.24 20.12
N SER A 396 -8.04 -9.81 21.25
CA SER A 396 -9.34 -9.52 21.87
C SER A 396 -9.40 -8.14 22.54
N LEU A 397 -8.26 -7.50 22.80
CA LEU A 397 -8.20 -6.17 23.42
C LEU A 397 -8.60 -5.08 22.41
N PRO A 398 -9.45 -4.11 22.79
CA PRO A 398 -9.68 -2.92 21.98
C PRO A 398 -8.34 -2.20 21.74
N THR A 399 -7.90 -2.14 20.48
CA THR A 399 -6.54 -1.72 20.14
C THR A 399 -6.51 -0.68 19.02
N LEU A 400 -5.77 0.40 19.23
CA LEU A 400 -5.41 1.39 18.22
C LEU A 400 -3.91 1.24 17.89
N ASP A 401 -3.62 0.66 16.73
CA ASP A 401 -2.26 0.58 16.19
C ASP A 401 -1.99 1.79 15.29
N LEU A 402 -1.14 2.72 15.76
CA LEU A 402 -0.86 3.97 15.06
C LEU A 402 -0.22 3.73 13.68
N LEU A 403 0.70 2.76 13.58
CA LEU A 403 1.34 2.44 12.31
C LEU A 403 0.33 1.85 11.33
N LEU A 404 -0.55 0.97 11.79
CA LEU A 404 -1.61 0.42 10.95
C LEU A 404 -2.50 1.54 10.41
N LYS A 405 -2.94 2.48 11.25
CA LYS A 405 -3.79 3.61 10.83
C LYS A 405 -3.09 4.58 9.89
N VAL A 406 -1.82 4.86 10.13
CA VAL A 406 -1.01 5.66 9.20
C VAL A 406 -0.81 4.93 7.87
N HIS A 407 -0.56 3.63 7.90
CA HIS A 407 -0.39 2.81 6.69
C HIS A 407 -1.69 2.68 5.88
N GLU A 408 -2.85 2.53 6.54
CA GLU A 408 -4.16 2.54 5.89
C GLU A 408 -4.37 3.83 5.06
N ARG A 409 -3.83 4.97 5.54
CA ARG A 409 -3.92 6.27 4.86
C ARG A 409 -2.85 6.46 3.78
N LEU A 410 -1.61 6.08 4.07
CA LEU A 410 -0.47 6.37 3.19
C LEU A 410 -0.15 5.26 2.18
N GLY A 411 -0.59 4.03 2.42
CA GLY A 411 -0.23 2.86 1.61
C GLY A 411 1.22 2.37 1.79
N TYR A 412 2.01 3.02 2.65
CA TYR A 412 3.36 2.59 3.03
C TYR A 412 3.62 2.86 4.51
N ARG A 413 4.66 2.20 5.05
CA ARG A 413 5.02 2.30 6.48
C ARG A 413 5.94 3.50 6.73
N LEU A 414 5.69 4.20 7.82
CA LEU A 414 6.61 5.18 8.41
C LEU A 414 7.18 4.63 9.71
N SER A 415 8.40 5.02 10.07
CA SER A 415 8.93 4.72 11.41
C SER A 415 8.35 5.70 12.43
N LEU A 416 8.30 5.27 13.70
CA LEU A 416 7.89 6.11 14.82
C LEU A 416 8.70 7.42 14.83
N ASP A 417 10.02 7.33 14.73
CA ASP A 417 10.92 8.49 14.67
C ASP A 417 10.55 9.50 13.58
N ARG A 418 10.28 9.03 12.36
CA ARG A 418 9.98 9.93 11.22
C ARG A 418 8.68 10.69 11.44
N LEU A 419 7.72 10.05 12.09
CA LEU A 419 6.42 10.64 12.40
C LEU A 419 6.54 11.61 13.59
N ALA A 420 7.21 11.18 14.66
CA ALA A 420 7.41 11.94 15.88
C ALA A 420 8.25 13.20 15.67
N THR A 421 9.36 13.10 14.93
CA THR A 421 10.28 14.23 14.72
C THR A 421 9.57 15.44 14.11
N VAL A 422 8.68 15.18 13.16
CA VAL A 422 8.04 16.24 12.38
C VAL A 422 6.72 16.68 13.01
N THR A 423 5.97 15.76 13.62
CA THR A 423 4.72 16.08 14.31
C THR A 423 4.98 16.81 15.62
N LEU A 424 5.91 16.31 16.44
CA LEU A 424 6.14 16.76 17.81
C LEU A 424 7.39 17.64 17.98
N GLY A 425 8.24 17.75 16.94
CA GLY A 425 9.49 18.52 17.03
C GLY A 425 10.58 17.87 17.89
N ILE A 426 10.45 16.58 18.21
CA ILE A 426 11.37 15.86 19.10
C ILE A 426 12.55 15.30 18.30
N SER A 427 13.78 15.41 18.80
CA SER A 427 14.98 14.81 18.19
C SER A 427 15.14 13.33 18.53
N LYS A 428 15.79 12.55 17.64
CA LYS A 428 15.93 11.08 17.72
C LYS A 428 16.16 10.54 19.13
N SER A 429 15.25 9.66 19.57
CA SER A 429 15.52 8.61 20.55
C SER A 429 16.47 7.59 19.91
N ALA A 430 17.20 6.81 20.70
CA ALA A 430 18.22 5.88 20.18
C ALA A 430 17.67 4.86 19.14
N ASP A 431 18.54 4.21 18.38
CA ASP A 431 18.19 3.13 17.44
C ASP A 431 17.82 1.86 18.22
N GLY A 432 16.70 1.19 17.87
CA GLY A 432 16.25 -0.07 18.50
C GLY A 432 17.29 -1.21 18.46
N LEU A 433 18.29 -1.13 17.58
CA LEU A 433 19.46 -2.03 17.62
C LEU A 433 20.32 -1.86 18.90
N MET A 434 20.20 -0.75 19.62
CA MET A 434 20.88 -0.52 20.90
C MET A 434 20.26 -1.31 22.04
N ALA A 435 18.94 -1.50 22.07
CA ALA A 435 18.25 -2.25 23.11
C ALA A 435 18.75 -3.70 23.20
N LEU A 436 18.90 -4.37 22.04
CA LEU A 436 19.47 -5.71 21.95
C LEU A 436 20.94 -5.78 22.42
N LYS A 437 21.74 -4.74 22.14
CA LYS A 437 23.12 -4.65 22.63
C LYS A 437 23.17 -4.47 24.15
N TRP A 438 22.32 -3.61 24.71
CA TRP A 438 22.22 -3.40 26.15
C TRP A 438 21.72 -4.65 26.86
N TRP A 439 20.81 -5.42 26.26
CA TRP A 439 20.39 -6.72 26.80
C TRP A 439 21.57 -7.68 26.93
N LYS A 440 22.39 -7.82 25.88
CA LYS A 440 23.61 -8.64 25.92
C LYS A 440 24.65 -8.15 26.94
N GLN A 441 24.59 -6.88 27.32
CA GLN A 441 25.47 -6.26 28.32
C GLN A 441 24.84 -6.22 29.73
N GLY A 442 23.63 -6.77 29.92
CA GLY A 442 22.92 -6.73 31.20
C GLY A 442 22.45 -5.34 31.64
N LYS A 443 22.41 -4.35 30.74
CA LYS A 443 22.06 -2.94 31.05
C LYS A 443 20.57 -2.68 30.98
N ILE A 444 19.78 -3.35 31.84
CA ILE A 444 18.31 -3.28 31.82
C ILE A 444 17.78 -1.86 32.00
N ASP A 445 18.35 -1.05 32.88
CA ASP A 445 17.91 0.33 33.13
C ASP A 445 17.91 1.20 31.85
N LYS A 446 18.87 0.95 30.95
CA LYS A 446 18.96 1.68 29.68
C LYS A 446 17.85 1.27 28.71
N ILE A 447 17.48 -0.01 28.72
CA ILE A 447 16.39 -0.55 27.90
C ILE A 447 15.06 0.01 28.40
N LEU A 448 14.82 -0.02 29.71
CA LEU A 448 13.62 0.55 30.32
C LEU A 448 13.46 2.05 30.03
N LYS A 449 14.55 2.82 30.18
CA LYS A 449 14.55 4.26 29.85
C LYS A 449 14.23 4.52 28.37
N TYR A 450 14.75 3.69 27.47
CA TYR A 450 14.48 3.79 26.05
C TYR A 450 13.03 3.44 25.71
N CYS A 451 12.55 2.28 26.14
CA CYS A 451 11.17 1.85 25.91
C CYS A 451 10.16 2.85 26.51
N ARG A 452 10.44 3.41 27.70
CA ARG A 452 9.62 4.48 28.30
C ARG A 452 9.56 5.74 27.43
N GLN A 453 10.67 6.10 26.78
CA GLN A 453 10.69 7.23 25.85
C GLN A 453 9.82 6.95 24.62
N ASP A 454 9.86 5.74 24.07
CA ASP A 454 9.07 5.36 22.90
C ASP A 454 7.56 5.28 23.22
N VAL A 455 7.19 4.79 24.42
CA VAL A 455 5.82 4.90 24.94
C VAL A 455 5.38 6.36 25.06
N LYS A 456 6.24 7.23 25.60
CA LYS A 456 5.94 8.66 25.72
C LYS A 456 5.72 9.30 24.34
N VAL A 457 6.60 9.05 23.38
CA VAL A 457 6.48 9.55 22.01
C VAL A 457 5.19 9.05 21.35
N THR A 458 4.87 7.77 21.52
CA THR A 458 3.64 7.18 20.98
C THR A 458 2.38 7.80 21.61
N ARG A 459 2.39 8.05 22.93
CA ARG A 459 1.32 8.76 23.64
C ARG A 459 1.13 10.18 23.09
N ASP A 460 2.22 10.92 22.95
CA ASP A 460 2.18 12.32 22.53
C ASP A 460 1.74 12.44 21.06
N LEU A 461 2.11 11.48 20.21
CA LEU A 461 1.58 11.35 18.85
C LEU A 461 0.08 11.10 18.87
N TYR A 462 -0.40 10.14 19.67
CA TYR A 462 -1.83 9.86 19.82
C TYR A 462 -2.62 11.12 20.23
N LEU A 463 -2.15 11.82 21.27
CA LEU A 463 -2.78 13.05 21.76
C LEU A 463 -2.81 14.13 20.68
N TYR A 464 -1.69 14.33 19.96
CA TYR A 464 -1.63 15.27 18.84
C TYR A 464 -2.66 14.92 17.77
N GLY A 465 -2.72 13.66 17.34
CA GLY A 465 -3.65 13.21 16.29
C GLY A 465 -5.11 13.28 16.74
N LYS A 466 -5.41 12.97 18.00
CA LYS A 466 -6.75 13.09 18.59
C LYS A 466 -7.23 14.55 18.59
N GLN A 467 -6.35 15.47 18.97
CA GLN A 467 -6.65 16.91 19.04
C GLN A 467 -6.73 17.55 17.66
N ASN A 468 -5.74 17.29 16.80
CA ASN A 468 -5.57 18.01 15.53
C ASN A 468 -6.23 17.30 14.33
N ARG A 469 -6.66 16.04 14.49
CA ARG A 469 -7.20 15.19 13.41
C ARG A 469 -6.22 14.90 12.28
N PHE A 470 -4.93 15.16 12.49
CA PHE A 470 -3.86 14.76 11.58
C PHE A 470 -2.53 14.57 12.33
N LEU A 471 -1.57 13.92 11.68
CA LEU A 471 -0.15 13.89 12.05
C LEU A 471 0.67 14.56 10.96
N ILE A 472 1.93 14.90 11.23
CA ILE A 472 2.84 15.50 10.24
C ILE A 472 4.09 14.64 10.09
N PHE A 473 4.49 14.36 8.86
CA PHE A 473 5.75 13.66 8.56
C PHE A 473 6.48 14.35 7.41
N LYS A 474 7.77 14.05 7.23
CA LYS A 474 8.50 14.45 6.04
C LYS A 474 8.42 13.35 4.99
N ASN A 475 7.94 13.68 3.80
CA ASN A 475 7.94 12.76 2.67
C ASN A 475 9.39 12.54 2.16
N LYS A 476 9.56 11.69 1.14
CA LYS A 476 10.89 11.39 0.58
C LYS A 476 11.61 12.61 -0.02
N THR A 477 10.89 13.68 -0.32
CA THR A 477 11.45 14.94 -0.84
C THR A 477 11.73 15.96 0.26
N GLY A 478 11.51 15.62 1.54
CA GLY A 478 11.79 16.50 2.69
C GLY A 478 10.64 17.43 3.08
N ASN A 479 9.54 17.43 2.33
CA ASN A 479 8.38 18.28 2.56
C ASN A 479 7.53 17.78 3.73
N ARG A 480 7.04 18.69 4.58
CA ARG A 480 6.11 18.37 5.67
C ARG A 480 4.73 18.09 5.07
N VAL A 481 4.24 16.88 5.28
CA VAL A 481 2.94 16.40 4.77
C VAL A 481 2.08 15.98 5.95
N ARG A 482 0.77 16.28 5.87
CA ARG A 482 -0.21 15.86 6.87
C ARG A 482 -0.78 14.48 6.54
N VAL A 483 -0.97 13.65 7.56
CA VAL A 483 -1.72 12.40 7.48
C VAL A 483 -2.99 12.56 8.30
N PRO A 484 -4.17 12.67 7.70
CA PRO A 484 -5.43 12.73 8.44
C PRO A 484 -5.61 11.48 9.31
N VAL A 485 -6.05 11.67 10.56
CA VAL A 485 -6.33 10.58 11.50
C VAL A 485 -7.67 10.78 12.19
N GLN A 486 -8.40 9.67 12.38
CA GLN A 486 -9.70 9.64 13.06
C GLN A 486 -9.54 8.78 14.31
N TRP A 487 -9.06 9.40 15.39
CA TRP A 487 -8.76 8.77 16.68
C TRP A 487 -9.68 9.26 17.81
#